data_AF-A0A7S7TWT2-F1
#
_entry.id   AF-A0A7S7TWT2-F1
#
_cell.length_a   1.000
_cell.length_b   1.000
_cell.length_c   1.000
_cell.angle_alpha   90.00
_cell.angle_beta   90.00
_cell.angle_gamma   90.00
#
_symmetry.space_group_name_H-M   'P 1'
#
loop_
_entity.id
_entity.type
_entity.pdbx_description
1 polymer ?
#
loop_
_entity_poly.entity_id
_entity_poly.type
_entity_poly.pdbx_seq_one_letter_code
_entity_poly.pdbx_strand_id
1 'polypeptide(L)' 'MMSARLESDDDDGLEAAVDQAISACGGNMRATIRALIVANEFLENEVSELMKAVAKAHSRGRFKTYSG' A
#
# COMPACT_ATOMS: atom_id res chain seq x y z
N MET A 1 -22.48 10.46 15.99
CA MET A 1 -22.91 10.37 14.56
C MET A 1 -21.78 10.67 13.55
N MET A 2 -20.58 11.11 13.95
CA MET A 2 -19.45 11.35 13.02
C MET A 2 -18.65 10.07 12.67
N SER A 3 -18.72 9.02 13.50
CA SER A 3 -17.92 7.79 13.34
C SER A 3 -18.42 6.89 12.20
N ALA A 4 -19.74 6.77 12.03
CA ALA A 4 -20.33 5.87 11.04
C ALA A 4 -20.21 6.37 9.59
N ARG A 5 -19.94 7.67 9.38
CA ARG A 5 -19.84 8.28 8.05
C ARG A 5 -18.44 8.19 7.45
N LEU A 6 -17.41 8.08 8.29
CA LEU A 6 -16.05 7.83 7.83
C LEU A 6 -15.88 6.37 7.38
N GLU A 7 -16.47 5.44 8.12
CA GLU A 7 -16.46 4.01 7.75
C GLU A 7 -17.14 3.75 6.42
N SER A 8 -18.24 4.46 6.08
CA SER A 8 -18.93 4.29 4.79
C SER A 8 -18.16 4.85 3.60
N ASP A 9 -17.51 6.01 3.75
CA ASP A 9 -16.78 6.65 2.64
C ASP A 9 -15.49 5.86 2.30
N ASP A 10 -14.83 5.28 3.32
CA ASP A 10 -13.68 4.40 3.11
C ASP A 10 -14.08 3.05 2.50
N ASP A 11 -15.26 2.51 2.86
CA ASP A 11 -15.82 1.28 2.29
C ASP A 11 -16.19 1.47 0.81
N ASP A 12 -16.81 2.60 0.46
CA ASP A 12 -17.15 2.94 -0.93
C ASP A 12 -15.88 3.06 -1.82
N GLY A 13 -14.81 3.65 -1.28
CA GLY A 13 -13.52 3.75 -1.96
C GLY A 13 -12.83 2.39 -2.14
N LEU A 14 -12.93 1.54 -1.12
CA LEU A 14 -12.39 0.19 -1.16
C LEU A 14 -13.12 -0.68 -2.18
N GLU A 15 -14.45 -0.69 -2.17
CA GLU A 15 -15.27 -1.47 -3.11
C GLU A 15 -15.02 -1.02 -4.57
N ALA A 16 -14.89 0.28 -4.81
CA ALA A 16 -14.52 0.79 -6.14
C ALA A 16 -13.13 0.32 -6.59
N ALA A 17 -12.16 0.18 -5.68
CA ALA A 17 -10.84 -0.35 -5.99
C ALA A 17 -10.87 -1.87 -6.23
N VAL A 18 -11.71 -2.60 -5.49
CA VAL A 18 -11.97 -4.03 -5.70
C VAL A 18 -12.53 -4.27 -7.09
N ASP A 19 -13.56 -3.52 -7.49
CA ASP A 19 -14.15 -3.61 -8.83
C ASP A 19 -13.14 -3.33 -9.94
N GLN A 20 -12.28 -2.32 -9.75
CA GLN A 20 -11.20 -2.02 -10.68
C GLN A 20 -10.21 -3.18 -10.81
N ALA A 21 -9.79 -3.79 -9.69
CA ALA A 21 -8.87 -4.93 -9.69
C ALA A 21 -9.47 -6.17 -10.36
N ILE A 22 -10.76 -6.43 -10.13
CA ILE A 22 -11.51 -7.52 -10.78
C ILE A 22 -11.60 -7.25 -12.29
N SER A 23 -11.97 -6.03 -12.69
CA SER A 23 -12.09 -5.61 -14.09
C SER A 23 -10.75 -5.72 -14.83
N ALA A 24 -9.65 -5.29 -14.21
CA ALA A 24 -8.30 -5.42 -14.77
C ALA A 24 -7.88 -6.89 -15.02
N CYS A 25 -8.45 -7.84 -14.27
CA CYS A 25 -8.23 -9.28 -14.44
C CYS A 25 -9.32 -9.96 -15.30
N GLY A 26 -10.15 -9.18 -16.00
CA GLY A 26 -11.22 -9.70 -16.86
C GLY A 26 -12.33 -10.43 -16.10
N GLY A 27 -12.59 -10.04 -14.85
CA GLY A 27 -13.60 -10.68 -13.99
C GLY A 27 -13.13 -11.98 -13.32
N ASN A 28 -11.88 -12.41 -13.53
CA ASN A 28 -11.37 -13.64 -12.94
C ASN A 28 -10.87 -13.43 -11.50
N MET A 29 -11.74 -13.70 -10.53
CA MET A 29 -11.44 -13.58 -9.10
C MET A 29 -10.16 -14.32 -8.67
N ARG A 30 -9.88 -15.51 -9.20
CA ARG A 30 -8.66 -16.26 -8.86
C ARG A 30 -7.41 -15.57 -9.41
N ALA A 31 -7.48 -15.00 -10.60
CA ALA A 31 -6.40 -14.20 -11.17
C ALA A 31 -6.20 -12.90 -10.38
N THR A 32 -7.28 -12.22 -10.01
CA THR A 32 -7.25 -11.01 -9.16
C THR A 32 -6.56 -11.29 -7.83
N ILE A 33 -6.97 -12.33 -7.11
CA ILE A 33 -6.36 -12.69 -5.81
C ILE A 33 -4.86 -12.98 -5.97
N ARG A 34 -4.47 -13.73 -7.02
CA ARG A 34 -3.04 -14.00 -7.29
C ARG A 34 -2.27 -12.72 -7.60
N ALA A 35 -2.84 -11.81 -8.38
CA ALA A 35 -2.22 -10.53 -8.70
C ALA A 35 -2.04 -9.67 -7.45
N LEU A 36 -3.04 -9.61 -6.57
CA LEU A 36 -2.98 -8.88 -5.31
C LEU A 36 -1.92 -9.45 -4.35
N ILE A 37 -1.80 -10.78 -4.25
CA ILE A 37 -0.74 -11.41 -3.44
C ILE A 37 0.64 -11.02 -3.96
N VAL A 38 0.88 -11.13 -5.28
CA VAL A 38 2.16 -10.75 -5.89
C VAL A 38 2.45 -9.26 -5.71
N ALA A 39 1.43 -8.39 -5.85
CA ALA A 39 1.58 -6.96 -5.62
C ALA A 39 1.95 -6.64 -4.17
N ASN A 40 1.34 -7.33 -3.20
CA ASN A 40 1.68 -7.17 -1.79
C ASN A 40 3.12 -7.62 -1.50
N GLU A 41 3.53 -8.80 -1.97
CA GLU A 41 4.91 -9.28 -1.84
C GLU A 41 5.93 -8.29 -2.44
N PHE A 42 5.60 -7.69 -3.58
CA PHE A 42 6.42 -6.65 -4.20
C PHE A 42 6.53 -5.41 -3.31
N LEU A 43 5.41 -4.89 -2.80
CA LEU A 43 5.39 -3.71 -1.93
C LEU A 43 6.17 -3.95 -0.62
N GLU A 44 6.03 -5.12 0.00
CA GLU A 44 6.79 -5.49 1.20
C GLU A 44 8.30 -5.50 0.95
N ASN A 45 8.72 -5.99 -0.22
CA ASN A 45 10.12 -5.98 -0.63
C ASN A 45 10.64 -4.54 -0.84
N GLU A 46 9.90 -3.69 -1.56
CA GLU A 46 10.28 -2.29 -1.78
C GLU A 46 10.40 -1.51 -0.46
N VAL A 47 9.47 -1.74 0.48
CA VAL A 47 9.53 -1.13 1.82
C VAL A 47 10.77 -1.61 2.58
N SER A 48 11.09 -2.91 2.52
CA SER A 48 12.29 -3.47 3.15
C SER A 48 13.56 -2.85 2.60
N GLU A 49 13.68 -2.69 1.28
CA GLU A 49 14.83 -2.07 0.64
C GLU A 49 14.94 -0.58 0.97
N LEU A 50 13.82 0.13 0.99
CA LEU A 50 13.79 1.53 1.39
C LEU A 50 14.25 1.70 2.84
N MET A 51 13.76 0.86 3.76
CA MET A 51 14.17 0.89 5.16
C MET A 51 15.67 0.61 5.34
N LYS A 52 16.24 -0.33 4.57
CA LYS A 52 17.69 -0.59 4.56
C LYS A 52 18.47 0.64 4.08
N ALA A 53 18.00 1.29 3.02
CA ALA A 53 18.64 2.50 2.48
C ALA A 53 18.60 3.66 3.50
N VAL A 54 17.46 3.87 4.16
CA VAL A 54 17.30 4.86 5.23
C VAL A 54 18.22 4.54 6.41
N ALA A 55 18.22 3.30 6.91
CA ALA A 55 19.10 2.90 8.00
C ALA A 55 20.59 3.13 7.66
N LYS A 56 21.00 2.80 6.43
CA LYS A 56 22.35 3.06 5.93
C LYS A 56 22.66 4.56 5.90
N ALA A 57 21.75 5.41 5.42
CA ALA A 57 21.95 6.86 5.41
C ALA A 57 22.03 7.45 6.84
N HIS A 58 21.25 6.91 7.78
CA HIS A 58 21.28 7.31 9.19
C HIS A 58 22.61 6.93 9.85
N SER A 59 23.08 5.70 9.67
CA SER A 59 24.39 5.25 10.17
C SER A 59 25.57 6.09 9.64
N ARG A 60 25.41 6.73 8.49
CA ARG A 60 26.41 7.59 7.85
C ARG A 60 26.30 9.08 8.25
N GLY A 61 25.45 9.40 9.23
CA GLY A 61 25.26 10.77 9.73
C GLY A 61 24.71 11.74 8.68
N ARG A 62 24.02 11.22 7.67
CA ARG A 62 23.66 11.97 6.46
C ARG A 62 22.27 12.61 6.53
N PHE A 63 21.49 12.31 7.57
CA PHE A 63 20.27 13.04 7.90
C PHE A 63 20.62 14.19 8.82
N LYS A 64 20.40 15.43 8.36
CA LYS A 64 20.31 16.58 9.26
C LYS A 64 18.93 16.51 9.91
N THR A 65 18.87 16.44 11.23
CA THR A 65 17.62 16.67 11.95
C THR A 65 17.13 18.07 11.59
N TYR A 66 15.91 18.15 11.08
CA TYR A 66 15.23 19.43 10.95
C TYR A 66 14.94 19.93 12.37
N SER A 67 15.79 20.82 12.87
CA SER A 67 15.53 21.61 14.07
C SER A 67 14.69 22.80 13.62
N GLY A 68 13.37 22.64 13.63
CA GLY A 68 12.47 23.79 13.65
C GLY A 68 12.68 24.63 14.90
#